data_AF-A0A8W8MWV1-F1
#
_entry.id   AF-A0A8W8MWV1-F1
#
_cell.length_a   1.000
_cell.length_b   1.000
_cell.length_c   1.000
_cell.angle_alpha   90.00
_cell.angle_beta   90.00
_cell.angle_gamma   90.00
#
_symmetry.space_group_name_H-M   'P 1'
#
loop_
_entity.id
_entity.type
_entity.pdbx_description
1 polymer ?
#
loop_
_entity_poly.entity_id
_entity_poly.type
_entity_poly.pdbx_seq_one_letter_code
_entity_poly.pdbx_strand_id
1 'polypeptide(L)'
;LPTAPPAQGEDTAPHGYYGQGEDRFEDAIGESMKICPVCSESFSADIDQVNFDAHILSHVQKICPICHNLIEEVDDNGFQFHVNQHLDKDQD
;
A
#
# COMPACT_ATOMS: atom_id res chain seq x y z
N LEU A 1 -36.13 31.41 32.04
CA LEU A 1 -35.38 30.73 30.96
C LEU A 1 -35.74 29.26 30.99
N PRO A 2 -36.54 28.73 30.05
CA PRO A 2 -36.69 27.30 29.89
C PRO A 2 -35.66 26.77 28.88
N THR A 3 -34.78 25.87 29.32
CA THR A 3 -33.87 25.12 28.44
C THR A 3 -34.58 23.84 27.99
N ALA A 4 -34.57 23.58 26.68
CA ALA A 4 -35.19 22.43 26.02
C ALA A 4 -34.43 21.10 26.29
N PRO A 5 -35.04 19.92 26.03
CA PRO A 5 -34.59 18.59 26.50
C PRO A 5 -33.51 17.96 25.58
N PRO A 6 -32.88 16.82 25.95
CA PRO A 6 -31.81 16.22 25.16
C PRO A 6 -32.37 15.47 23.96
N ALA A 7 -31.79 15.67 22.78
CA ALA A 7 -32.06 14.83 21.61
C ALA A 7 -31.01 13.71 21.57
N GLN A 8 -31.44 12.49 21.88
CA GLN A 8 -30.74 11.27 21.51
C GLN A 8 -31.40 10.65 20.29
N GLY A 9 -30.55 10.23 19.35
CA GLY A 9 -30.83 9.15 18.40
C GLY A 9 -31.31 9.59 17.03
N GLU A 10 -30.52 9.29 16.01
CA GLU A 10 -30.98 8.39 14.94
C GLU A 10 -29.82 7.88 14.08
N ASP A 11 -29.79 6.56 14.01
CA ASP A 11 -29.07 5.71 13.07
C ASP A 11 -29.52 6.05 11.64
N THR A 12 -28.57 6.34 10.76
CA THR A 12 -28.83 6.31 9.32
C THR A 12 -27.53 6.02 8.57
N ALA A 13 -27.20 4.74 8.42
CA ALA A 13 -26.57 4.28 7.18
C ALA A 13 -27.67 4.26 6.11
N PRO A 14 -27.44 4.66 4.84
CA PRO A 14 -26.59 3.84 3.96
C PRO A 14 -25.92 4.58 2.78
N HIS A 15 -24.76 4.09 2.32
CA HIS A 15 -24.51 3.69 0.92
C HIS A 15 -23.05 3.34 0.70
N GLY A 16 -22.83 2.22 0.02
CA GLY A 16 -21.50 1.74 -0.34
C GLY A 16 -20.75 2.72 -1.23
N TYR A 17 -19.50 2.98 -0.87
CA TYR A 17 -18.46 3.39 -1.78
C TYR A 17 -17.13 2.84 -1.28
N TYR A 18 -16.43 2.13 -2.15
CA TYR A 18 -15.15 1.51 -1.87
C TYR A 18 -14.11 2.60 -1.55
N GLY A 19 -13.42 2.46 -0.42
CA GLY A 19 -12.12 3.09 -0.13
C GLY A 19 -12.14 4.52 0.41
N GLN A 20 -11.97 4.66 1.73
CA GLN A 20 -11.19 5.71 2.44
C GLN A 20 -11.60 5.74 3.92
N GLY A 21 -11.21 4.71 4.66
CA GLY A 21 -10.81 4.91 6.05
C GLY A 21 -9.33 5.18 5.99
N GLU A 22 -8.91 6.42 6.14
CA GLU A 22 -7.50 6.71 6.41
C GLU A 22 -7.23 6.26 7.84
N ASP A 23 -6.87 4.99 8.02
CA ASP A 23 -6.24 4.52 9.25
C ASP A 23 -4.96 5.34 9.41
N ARG A 24 -5.04 6.39 10.24
CA ARG A 24 -3.92 7.29 10.53
C ARG A 24 -3.04 6.60 11.56
N PHE A 25 -1.88 6.13 11.11
CA PHE A 25 -0.86 5.61 12.00
C PHE A 25 -0.10 6.80 12.60
N GLU A 26 -0.01 6.83 13.93
CA GLU A 26 0.68 7.89 14.66
C GLU A 26 1.94 7.30 15.32
N ASP A 27 3.01 8.09 15.41
CA ASP A 27 4.20 7.71 16.15
C ASP A 27 4.05 7.91 17.67
N ALA A 28 5.12 7.69 18.43
CA ALA A 28 5.09 7.80 19.90
C ALA A 28 4.83 9.23 20.41
N ILE A 29 4.97 10.26 19.58
CA ILE A 29 4.71 11.67 19.92
C ILE A 29 3.38 12.17 19.33
N GLY A 30 2.66 11.33 18.59
CA GLY A 30 1.35 11.63 18.01
C GLY A 30 1.41 12.27 16.62
N GLU A 31 2.55 12.19 15.92
CA GLU A 31 2.66 12.67 14.54
C GLU A 31 2.18 11.60 13.56
N SER A 32 1.44 12.02 12.52
CA SER A 32 0.94 11.10 11.51
C SER A 32 2.06 10.55 10.63
N MET A 33 1.93 9.27 10.27
CA MET A 33 2.91 8.50 9.53
C MET A 33 2.24 7.78 8.35
N LYS A 34 2.98 7.64 7.25
CA LYS A 34 2.65 6.72 6.15
C LYS A 34 3.42 5.42 6.37
N ILE A 35 2.74 4.28 6.23
CA ILE A 35 3.38 2.96 6.36
C ILE A 35 3.42 2.29 5.00
N CYS A 36 4.60 1.80 4.59
CA CYS A 36 4.73 1.01 3.38
C CYS A 36 3.94 -0.31 3.52
N PRO A 37 3.02 -0.62 2.59
CA PRO A 37 2.19 -1.82 2.67
C PRO A 37 2.98 -3.12 2.42
N VAL A 38 4.21 -3.03 1.92
CA VAL A 38 5.03 -4.19 1.56
C VAL A 38 5.99 -4.59 2.69
N CYS A 39 6.71 -3.62 3.25
CA CYS A 39 7.74 -3.90 4.27
C CYS A 39 7.41 -3.37 5.67
N SER A 40 6.25 -2.71 5.86
CA SER A 40 5.85 -2.06 7.12
C SER A 40 6.79 -0.95 7.61
N GLU A 41 7.68 -0.45 6.74
CA GLU A 41 8.53 0.71 7.03
C GLU A 41 7.68 1.98 7.14
N SER A 42 7.97 2.79 8.16
CA SER A 42 7.21 4.01 8.48
C SER A 42 7.93 5.25 7.97
N PHE A 43 7.19 6.15 7.35
CA PHE A 43 7.65 7.42 6.79
C PHE A 43 6.85 8.56 7.41
N SER A 44 7.47 9.72 7.57
CA SER A 44 6.77 10.93 7.98
C SER A 44 5.60 11.25 7.05
N ALA A 45 4.49 11.79 7.55
CA ALA A 45 3.34 12.11 6.72
C ALA A 45 3.62 13.16 5.62
N ASP A 46 4.65 14.00 5.80
CA ASP A 46 5.09 15.04 4.87
C ASP A 46 6.01 14.51 3.75
N ILE A 47 6.32 13.21 3.72
CA ILE A 47 7.07 12.61 2.62
C ILE A 47 6.39 12.91 1.28
N ASP A 48 7.18 13.41 0.33
CA ASP A 48 6.75 13.60 -1.05
C ASP A 48 6.16 12.31 -1.61
N GLN A 49 4.94 12.40 -2.16
CA GLN A 49 4.24 11.22 -2.65
C GLN A 49 5.06 10.45 -3.70
N VAL A 50 5.79 11.15 -4.57
CA VAL A 50 6.66 10.56 -5.59
C VAL A 50 7.75 9.69 -4.96
N ASN A 51 8.32 10.12 -3.83
CA ASN A 51 9.37 9.37 -3.15
C ASN A 51 8.79 8.14 -2.42
N PHE A 52 7.62 8.28 -1.82
CA PHE A 52 6.92 7.15 -1.20
C PHE A 52 6.49 6.09 -2.23
N ASP A 53 5.93 6.53 -3.38
CA ASP A 53 5.56 5.64 -4.47
C ASP A 53 6.79 4.96 -5.08
N ALA A 54 7.90 5.69 -5.27
CA ALA A 54 9.15 5.10 -5.74
C ALA A 54 9.68 4.02 -4.80
N HIS A 55 9.59 4.22 -3.48
CA HIS A 55 9.89 3.18 -2.50
C HIS A 55 9.00 1.95 -2.69
N ILE A 56 7.68 2.12 -2.78
CA ILE A 56 6.74 1.01 -2.98
C ILE A 56 7.07 0.25 -4.28
N LEU A 57 7.31 0.97 -5.37
CA LEU A 57 7.64 0.40 -6.68
C LEU A 57 8.94 -0.40 -6.66
N SER A 58 9.91 -0.02 -5.82
CA SER A 58 11.18 -0.75 -5.69
C SER A 58 10.99 -2.21 -5.21
N HIS A 59 9.94 -2.49 -4.44
CA HIS A 59 9.60 -3.85 -4.04
C HIS A 59 9.03 -4.67 -5.21
N VAL A 60 8.27 -4.03 -6.10
CA VAL A 60 7.57 -4.69 -7.21
C VAL A 60 8.50 -5.02 -8.37
N GLN A 61 9.52 -4.19 -8.61
CA GLN A 61 10.48 -4.39 -9.70
C GLN A 61 11.27 -5.71 -9.61
N LYS A 62 11.31 -6.32 -8.41
CA LYS A 62 11.97 -7.62 -8.18
C LYS A 62 11.02 -8.81 -8.23
N ILE A 63 9.73 -8.60 -8.51
CA ILE A 63 8.72 -9.67 -8.52
C ILE A 63 8.46 -10.08 -9.97
N CYS A 64 8.62 -11.37 -10.27
CA CYS A 64 8.31 -11.87 -11.61
C CYS A 64 6.79 -11.77 -11.88
N PRO A 65 6.34 -11.13 -12.98
CA PRO A 65 4.91 -10.97 -13.27
C PRO A 65 4.20 -12.27 -13.67
N ILE A 66 4.96 -13.34 -13.95
CA ILE A 66 4.41 -14.64 -14.38
C ILE A 66 4.23 -15.56 -13.16
N CYS A 67 5.31 -15.77 -12.40
CA CYS A 67 5.29 -16.69 -11.25
C CYS A 67 5.11 -16.03 -9.89
N HIS A 68 5.09 -14.69 -9.82
CA HIS A 68 4.92 -13.89 -8.60
C HIS A 68 5.96 -14.15 -7.50
N ASN A 69 7.09 -14.78 -7.85
CA ASN A 69 8.20 -14.96 -6.93
C ASN A 69 9.09 -13.71 -6.92
N LEU A 70 9.57 -13.35 -5.73
CA LEU A 70 10.64 -12.38 -5.54
C LEU A 70 11.94 -12.96 -6.08
N ILE A 71 12.66 -12.17 -6.86
CA ILE A 71 13.96 -12.52 -7.39
C ILE A 71 15.01 -11.72 -6.59
N GLU A 72 15.57 -12.36 -5.57
CA GLU A 72 16.60 -11.77 -4.69
C GLU A 72 17.96 -11.73 -5.42
N GLU A 73 18.67 -10.60 -5.34
CA GLU A 73 20.07 -10.45 -5.76
C GLU A 73 20.45 -10.87 -7.19
N VAL A 74 19.62 -10.56 -8.18
CA VAL A 74 20.08 -10.57 -9.57
C VAL A 74 20.15 -9.15 -10.11
N ASP A 75 21.19 -8.90 -10.88
CA ASP A 75 21.24 -7.77 -11.78
C ASP A 75 20.02 -7.80 -12.72
N ASP A 76 19.74 -6.68 -13.39
CA ASP A 76 18.61 -6.57 -14.31
C ASP A 76 18.62 -7.70 -15.37
N ASN A 77 19.81 -8.22 -15.71
CA ASN A 77 20.00 -9.33 -16.63
C ASN A 77 19.45 -10.67 -16.10
N GLY A 78 19.62 -10.97 -14.81
CA GLY A 78 19.08 -12.18 -14.20
C GLY A 78 17.55 -12.18 -14.07
N PHE A 79 16.94 -11.02 -13.79
CA PHE A 79 15.47 -10.89 -13.81
C PHE A 79 14.90 -11.17 -15.21
N GLN A 80 15.50 -10.59 -16.25
CA GLN A 80 15.08 -10.82 -17.64
C GLN A 80 15.24 -12.29 -18.04
N PHE A 81 16.36 -12.92 -17.69
CA PHE A 81 16.58 -14.34 -17.94
C PHE A 81 15.53 -15.23 -17.25
N HIS A 82 15.16 -14.92 -16.01
CA HIS A 82 14.09 -15.63 -15.30
C HIS A 82 12.75 -15.52 -16.04
N VAL A 83 12.35 -14.31 -16.43
CA VAL A 83 11.08 -14.08 -17.14
C VAL A 83 11.04 -14.85 -18.46
N ASN A 84 12.12 -14.81 -19.24
CA ASN A 84 12.22 -15.49 -20.53
C ASN A 84 12.04 -17.02 -20.44
N GLN A 85 12.52 -17.65 -19.36
CA GLN A 85 12.36 -19.10 -19.15
C GLN A 85 10.91 -19.56 -18.97
N HIS A 86 9.98 -18.66 -18.60
CA HIS A 86 8.55 -18.98 -18.61
C HIS A 86 7.99 -18.92 -20.04
N LEU A 87 8.37 -17.90 -20.81
CA LEU A 87 7.90 -17.69 -22.19
C LEU A 87 8.32 -18.79 -23.17
N ASP A 88 9.50 -19.37 -22.95
CA ASP A 88 10.03 -20.46 -23.79
C ASP A 88 9.34 -21.81 -23.48
N LYS A 89 8.74 -21.98 -22.30
CA LYS A 89 8.06 -23.22 -21.89
C LYS A 89 6.62 -23.33 -22.42
N ASP A 90 6.02 -22.22 -22.82
CA ASP A 90 4.65 -22.16 -23.33
C ASP A 90 4.58 -22.37 -24.87
N GLN A 91 5.67 -22.78 -25.52
CA GLN A 91 5.77 -22.92 -26.98
C GLN A 91 5.64 -24.36 -27.53
N ASP A 92 5.32 -25.35 -26.71
CA ASP A 92 5.07 -26.76 -27.11
C ASP A 92 3.58 -27.15 -27.09
#